data_AF-A0A3S3N1B1-F1
#
_entry.id   AF-A0A3S3N1B1-F1
#
_cell.length_a   1.000
_cell.length_b   1.000
_cell.length_c   1.000
_cell.angle_alpha   90.00
_cell.angle_beta   90.00
_cell.angle_gamma   90.00
#
_symmetry.space_group_name_H-M   'P 1'
#
loop_
_entity.id
_entity.type
_entity.pdbx_description
1 polymer ?
#
loop_
_entity_poly.entity_id
_entity_poly.type
_entity_poly.pdbx_seq_one_letter_code
_entity_poly.pdbx_strand_id
1 'polypeptide(L)'
;MMSGSFLSGTMNEVSNGTTHHKREGNLVDEDSVSKKSKVSSLVTESAEKPGGNPDCCVSERSQTVLDEIDSKKCNNFQKEVSKEEVKEDQIHDHSISSEDKIFIEADVAEDKGSRHTMEDAWVLLPEAGLEFPGKLRCAHFAIYDGHGGRSAADYARHHLHLNVLSAGLPRELMDIKAAKKAILEGFRRTDEGLLQESATGGWQDGATAVCVWLLGQTVLVANIGDAKAVLARSSSANEDGTSCTLKSIVITREHKAIFPQERARIQKAGGSIGSNGRLQGRLEVSRAFGDRQFKKVGVIATPDIQSFELTEREHFMILGCDGLWGVFGPSDAVDFVDKQLKDGLSVTAVSRRLVREAVRERRCKDNCTAIVIVFRRNK
;
A
#
# COMPACT_ATOMS: atom_id res chain seq x y z
N MET A 1 -0.73 26.00 -66.71
CA MET A 1 -0.14 24.67 -66.41
C MET A 1 -1.17 23.97 -65.54
N MET A 2 -1.91 23.02 -66.13
CA MET A 2 -1.75 21.56 -65.93
C MET A 2 -2.06 21.13 -64.48
N SER A 3 -3.16 20.43 -64.18
CA SER A 3 -3.59 19.07 -64.60
C SER A 3 -2.69 17.96 -64.05
N GLY A 4 -3.19 16.90 -63.39
CA GLY A 4 -4.61 16.53 -63.22
C GLY A 4 -4.86 15.41 -62.19
N SER A 5 -5.91 14.64 -62.41
CA SER A 5 -6.54 13.70 -61.46
C SER A 5 -5.91 12.31 -61.39
N PHE A 6 -6.19 11.56 -60.31
CA PHE A 6 -6.23 10.09 -60.31
C PHE A 6 -7.41 9.57 -59.47
N LEU A 7 -7.88 8.37 -59.79
CA LEU A 7 -9.09 7.73 -59.23
C LEU A 7 -8.86 6.24 -58.91
N SER A 8 -9.68 5.74 -57.97
CA SER A 8 -10.09 4.36 -57.67
C SER A 8 -9.44 3.15 -58.38
N GLY A 9 -9.16 2.10 -57.60
CA GLY A 9 -9.06 0.71 -58.07
C GLY A 9 -9.43 -0.28 -56.95
N THR A 10 -10.16 -1.36 -57.26
CA THR A 10 -10.70 -2.31 -56.27
C THR A 10 -10.76 -3.76 -56.77
N MET A 11 -10.44 -4.70 -55.87
CA MET A 11 -10.94 -6.09 -55.78
C MET A 11 -10.43 -7.24 -56.71
N ASN A 12 -10.43 -8.42 -56.07
CA ASN A 12 -10.58 -9.81 -56.54
C ASN A 12 -9.44 -10.69 -57.11
N GLU A 13 -9.04 -11.65 -56.27
CA GLU A 13 -9.19 -13.13 -56.41
C GLU A 13 -8.23 -14.05 -57.22
N VAL A 14 -7.80 -15.11 -56.49
CA VAL A 14 -7.74 -16.55 -56.85
C VAL A 14 -6.73 -17.08 -57.90
N SER A 15 -5.92 -18.06 -57.48
CA SER A 15 -5.54 -19.25 -58.26
C SER A 15 -5.07 -20.40 -57.35
N ASN A 16 -5.05 -21.64 -57.87
CA ASN A 16 -5.00 -22.90 -57.10
C ASN A 16 -3.58 -23.50 -56.92
N GLY A 17 -3.44 -24.43 -55.96
CA GLY A 17 -2.26 -25.30 -55.83
C GLY A 17 -2.48 -26.50 -54.89
N THR A 18 -2.88 -27.65 -55.44
CA THR A 18 -3.25 -28.87 -54.67
C THR A 18 -2.19 -29.96 -54.79
N THR A 19 -1.88 -30.68 -53.70
CA THR A 19 -1.53 -32.12 -53.77
C THR A 19 -1.63 -32.82 -52.41
N HIS A 20 -2.11 -34.07 -52.40
CA HIS A 20 -2.05 -34.97 -51.25
C HIS A 20 -0.78 -35.84 -51.30
N HIS A 21 -0.34 -36.35 -50.15
CA HIS A 21 -0.14 -37.80 -50.03
C HIS A 21 -0.34 -38.30 -48.58
N LYS A 22 -0.81 -39.55 -48.44
CA LYS A 22 -1.13 -40.22 -47.17
C LYS A 22 -0.72 -41.69 -47.25
N ARG A 23 -0.06 -42.22 -46.21
CA ARG A 23 0.12 -43.63 -45.76
C ARG A 23 1.02 -43.58 -44.52
N GLU A 24 0.76 -44.15 -43.34
CA GLU A 24 0.25 -45.49 -42.94
C GLU A 24 1.28 -46.61 -43.15
N GLY A 25 1.66 -47.34 -42.07
CA GLY A 25 2.67 -48.41 -42.14
C GLY A 25 3.27 -48.97 -40.83
N ASN A 26 2.43 -49.41 -39.89
CA ASN A 26 2.61 -50.50 -38.89
C ASN A 26 3.96 -50.86 -38.19
N LEU A 27 3.85 -51.02 -36.85
CA LEU A 27 4.25 -52.16 -35.99
C LEU A 27 5.60 -52.90 -36.20
N VAL A 28 6.40 -52.95 -35.11
CA VAL A 28 6.81 -54.23 -34.46
C VAL A 28 6.97 -54.03 -32.95
N ASP A 29 6.69 -55.07 -32.15
CA ASP A 29 7.12 -55.21 -30.75
C ASP A 29 8.55 -55.81 -30.66
N GLU A 30 9.17 -55.78 -29.48
CA GLU A 30 10.01 -56.86 -28.90
C GLU A 30 10.39 -56.51 -27.44
N ASP A 31 10.87 -57.51 -26.68
CA ASP A 31 10.59 -57.68 -25.24
C ASP A 31 11.81 -57.46 -24.29
N SER A 32 11.54 -57.30 -22.98
CA SER A 32 12.45 -57.55 -21.83
C SER A 32 13.67 -56.58 -21.65
N VAL A 33 14.34 -56.41 -20.49
CA VAL A 33 14.59 -57.27 -19.31
C VAL A 33 14.59 -56.45 -17.99
N SER A 34 14.26 -57.10 -16.87
CA SER A 34 14.23 -56.51 -15.51
C SER A 34 15.59 -56.32 -14.82
N LYS A 35 15.65 -55.45 -13.80
CA LYS A 35 16.43 -55.71 -12.56
C LYS A 35 15.69 -55.18 -11.32
N LYS A 36 15.85 -55.86 -10.17
CA LYS A 36 15.10 -55.64 -8.90
C LYS A 36 16.02 -55.53 -7.68
N SER A 37 15.67 -54.63 -6.77
CA SER A 37 15.97 -54.61 -5.31
C SER A 37 14.98 -53.59 -4.69
N LYS A 38 14.16 -53.84 -3.65
CA LYS A 38 14.09 -54.85 -2.57
C LYS A 38 15.32 -54.82 -1.63
N VAL A 39 15.22 -54.66 -0.31
CA VAL A 39 14.10 -54.42 0.66
C VAL A 39 14.56 -53.28 1.63
N SER A 40 13.97 -52.84 2.76
CA SER A 40 12.86 -53.18 3.68
C SER A 40 12.57 -51.90 4.51
N SER A 41 11.37 -51.52 4.98
CA SER A 41 10.23 -52.22 5.63
C SER A 41 10.43 -52.60 7.11
N LEU A 42 9.86 -51.81 8.03
CA LEU A 42 9.35 -52.25 9.33
C LEU A 42 8.15 -51.35 9.72
N VAL A 43 7.16 -51.92 10.41
CA VAL A 43 5.85 -51.30 10.71
C VAL A 43 5.41 -51.73 12.11
N THR A 44 4.83 -50.81 12.87
CA THR A 44 3.90 -51.12 13.96
C THR A 44 2.81 -50.03 14.04
N GLU A 45 1.55 -50.45 13.92
CA GLU A 45 0.39 -49.71 14.43
C GLU A 45 0.44 -49.73 15.99
N SER A 46 -0.36 -49.01 16.79
CA SER A 46 -1.82 -48.77 16.81
C SER A 46 -2.12 -47.64 17.83
N ALA A 47 -3.34 -47.17 18.11
CA ALA A 47 -4.56 -46.88 17.34
C ALA A 47 -5.56 -46.16 18.31
N GLU A 48 -6.64 -45.60 17.77
CA GLU A 48 -7.87 -45.15 18.49
C GLU A 48 -7.82 -43.88 19.39
N LYS A 49 -9.03 -43.44 19.78
CA LYS A 49 -9.42 -42.18 20.47
C LYS A 49 -10.58 -42.52 21.45
N PRO A 50 -11.40 -41.59 22.01
CA PRO A 50 -11.24 -40.14 22.27
C PRO A 50 -11.57 -39.75 23.74
N GLY A 51 -11.42 -38.47 24.10
CA GLY A 51 -12.19 -37.87 25.21
C GLY A 51 -11.53 -36.69 25.93
N GLY A 52 -12.36 -35.79 26.49
CA GLY A 52 -11.95 -34.80 27.49
C GLY A 52 -11.82 -33.35 27.00
N ASN A 53 -12.89 -32.56 27.17
CA ASN A 53 -12.79 -31.12 27.40
C ASN A 53 -12.67 -30.90 28.92
N PRO A 54 -11.92 -29.88 29.40
CA PRO A 54 -12.61 -28.88 30.21
C PRO A 54 -12.10 -27.45 30.02
N ASP A 55 -12.93 -26.47 30.40
CA ASP A 55 -12.53 -25.08 30.53
C ASP A 55 -11.56 -24.86 31.71
N CYS A 56 -10.64 -23.90 31.56
CA CYS A 56 -10.33 -22.97 32.65
C CYS A 56 -9.70 -21.66 32.13
N CYS A 57 -9.87 -20.59 32.91
CA CYS A 57 -9.19 -19.31 32.71
C CYS A 57 -8.03 -19.15 33.73
N VAL A 58 -7.37 -17.98 33.68
CA VAL A 58 -6.70 -17.23 34.78
C VAL A 58 -5.16 -17.03 34.66
N SER A 59 -4.79 -15.74 34.82
CA SER A 59 -3.50 -15.11 35.21
C SER A 59 -2.19 -15.35 34.44
N GLU A 60 -1.74 -14.27 33.78
CA GLU A 60 -0.52 -13.46 34.04
C GLU A 60 0.86 -14.06 34.44
N ARG A 61 1.90 -13.35 33.98
CA ARG A 61 3.34 -13.35 34.38
C ARG A 61 4.16 -14.60 34.04
N SER A 62 5.33 -14.47 33.42
CA SER A 62 6.45 -13.63 33.92
C SER A 62 7.32 -12.97 32.84
N GLN A 63 8.19 -12.04 33.26
CA GLN A 63 9.10 -11.22 32.44
C GLN A 63 10.59 -11.61 32.66
N THR A 64 11.51 -10.91 31.96
CA THR A 64 12.98 -11.14 31.88
C THR A 64 13.33 -12.41 31.09
N VAL A 65 14.32 -12.44 30.19
CA VAL A 65 15.63 -11.74 30.05
C VAL A 65 15.72 -11.25 28.57
N LEU A 66 16.39 -10.17 28.14
CA LEU A 66 17.79 -9.73 28.32
C LEU A 66 17.95 -8.20 28.15
N ASP A 67 18.72 -7.57 29.05
CA ASP A 67 19.43 -6.30 28.83
C ASP A 67 20.93 -6.58 28.99
N GLU A 68 21.81 -6.02 28.14
CA GLU A 68 23.16 -5.54 28.53
C GLU A 68 23.94 -4.87 27.37
N ILE A 69 24.61 -3.74 27.67
CA ILE A 69 25.82 -3.18 27.02
C ILE A 69 25.64 -2.56 25.58
N ASP A 70 26.21 -1.41 25.20
CA ASP A 70 27.15 -0.48 25.88
C ASP A 70 26.66 0.99 25.86
N SER A 71 27.04 1.76 26.88
CA SER A 71 26.61 3.15 27.09
C SER A 71 27.81 4.12 27.17
N LYS A 72 28.61 4.23 26.09
CA LYS A 72 29.88 5.00 26.10
C LYS A 72 30.09 6.00 24.95
N LYS A 73 29.28 7.07 24.91
CA LYS A 73 29.71 8.43 24.49
C LYS A 73 28.62 9.47 24.70
N CYS A 74 28.82 10.36 25.68
CA CYS A 74 28.49 11.81 25.68
C CYS A 74 28.56 12.51 27.05
N ASN A 75 29.29 11.96 28.04
CA ASN A 75 29.69 12.75 29.21
C ASN A 75 30.85 13.70 28.85
N ASN A 76 30.52 14.87 28.29
CA ASN A 76 31.30 16.12 28.35
C ASN A 76 30.58 17.25 27.59
N PHE A 77 29.73 18.04 28.27
CA PHE A 77 29.60 19.49 28.08
C PHE A 77 28.67 20.14 29.16
N GLN A 78 29.05 20.01 30.44
CA GLN A 78 28.40 20.73 31.55
C GLN A 78 29.41 21.27 32.56
N LYS A 79 30.03 22.40 32.23
CA LYS A 79 30.50 23.43 33.18
C LYS A 79 30.89 24.69 32.42
N GLU A 80 30.75 25.83 33.09
CA GLU A 80 30.85 27.20 32.54
C GLU A 80 29.71 27.50 31.54
N VAL A 81 29.06 28.67 31.54
CA VAL A 81 29.39 29.97 32.14
C VAL A 81 28.47 30.34 33.31
N SER A 82 28.88 31.27 34.16
CA SER A 82 28.19 31.75 35.37
C SER A 82 27.34 33.00 35.14
N LYS A 83 26.25 33.13 35.94
CA LYS A 83 25.63 34.38 36.43
C LYS A 83 25.67 35.63 35.52
N GLU A 84 24.50 36.01 35.02
CA GLU A 84 24.16 37.43 34.81
C GLU A 84 22.68 37.67 35.20
N GLU A 85 22.27 38.93 35.32
CA GLU A 85 21.13 39.33 36.16
C GLU A 85 19.75 39.29 35.46
N VAL A 86 18.70 39.16 36.27
CA VAL A 86 17.30 39.13 35.81
C VAL A 86 16.86 40.52 35.33
N LYS A 87 16.20 40.57 34.17
CA LYS A 87 15.28 41.65 33.80
C LYS A 87 13.94 41.06 33.37
N GLU A 88 12.87 41.62 33.90
CA GLU A 88 11.49 41.27 33.55
C GLU A 88 11.07 42.03 32.29
N ASP A 89 11.41 41.50 31.12
CA ASP A 89 10.75 41.94 29.88
C ASP A 89 9.38 41.24 29.78
N GLN A 90 8.32 42.05 29.66
CA GLN A 90 6.95 41.55 29.59
C GLN A 90 6.70 40.86 28.25
N ILE A 91 6.78 39.53 28.24
CA ILE A 91 6.30 38.72 27.12
C ILE A 91 4.79 38.92 27.02
N HIS A 92 4.36 39.62 25.98
CA HIS A 92 2.95 39.78 25.65
C HIS A 92 2.29 38.40 25.58
N ASP A 93 1.17 38.24 26.29
CA ASP A 93 0.26 37.12 26.09
C ASP A 93 -0.37 37.23 24.69
N HIS A 94 0.33 36.66 23.71
CA HIS A 94 -0.24 36.36 22.41
C HIS A 94 -1.24 35.22 22.60
N SER A 95 -2.44 35.61 22.98
CA SER A 95 -3.61 34.77 23.14
C SER A 95 -3.75 33.86 21.93
N ILE A 96 -3.42 32.58 22.13
CA ILE A 96 -3.61 31.54 21.12
C ILE A 96 -5.11 31.46 20.89
N SER A 97 -5.58 32.00 19.76
CA SER A 97 -6.96 31.84 19.33
C SER A 97 -7.29 30.36 19.28
N SER A 98 -8.55 30.01 19.54
CA SER A 98 -9.02 28.62 19.54
C SER A 98 -9.05 28.06 18.12
N GLU A 99 -7.87 27.75 17.57
CA GLU A 99 -7.70 27.17 16.24
C GLU A 99 -8.51 25.88 16.11
N ASP A 100 -9.09 25.68 14.92
CA ASP A 100 -9.97 24.56 14.63
C ASP A 100 -9.26 23.22 14.77
N LYS A 101 -9.35 22.65 15.97
CA LYS A 101 -8.91 21.29 16.25
C LYS A 101 -9.73 20.32 15.40
N ILE A 102 -9.15 19.96 14.26
CA ILE A 102 -9.52 18.79 13.49
C ILE A 102 -9.30 17.57 14.39
N PHE A 103 -10.24 16.64 14.45
CA PHE A 103 -10.07 15.33 15.07
C PHE A 103 -10.12 14.26 13.97
N ILE A 104 -9.31 13.22 14.10
CA ILE A 104 -9.26 12.12 13.14
C ILE A 104 -10.06 10.95 13.71
N GLU A 105 -11.09 10.50 13.00
CA GLU A 105 -11.75 9.23 13.26
C GLU A 105 -11.42 8.29 12.10
N ALA A 106 -10.66 7.23 12.35
CA ALA A 106 -10.18 6.33 11.30
C ALA A 106 -10.39 4.87 11.69
N ASP A 107 -10.81 4.06 10.73
CA ASP A 107 -11.04 2.62 10.90
C ASP A 107 -10.69 1.87 9.60
N VAL A 108 -10.38 0.58 9.73
CA VAL A 108 -9.96 -0.31 8.65
C VAL A 108 -10.81 -1.57 8.63
N ALA A 109 -11.17 -1.99 7.43
CA ALA A 109 -11.76 -3.30 7.20
C ALA A 109 -10.95 -4.06 6.17
N GLU A 110 -10.98 -5.38 6.29
CA GLU A 110 -10.39 -6.31 5.34
C GLU A 110 -11.28 -7.54 5.17
N ASP A 111 -11.33 -8.10 3.96
CA ASP A 111 -11.88 -9.43 3.66
C ASP A 111 -10.97 -10.09 2.62
N LYS A 112 -10.63 -11.35 2.83
CA LYS A 112 -9.77 -12.14 1.93
C LYS A 112 -10.41 -12.39 0.57
N GLY A 113 -11.74 -12.26 0.47
CA GLY A 113 -12.49 -12.55 -0.75
C GLY A 113 -12.32 -14.01 -1.19
N SER A 114 -12.17 -14.24 -2.49
CA SER A 114 -11.98 -15.58 -3.04
C SER A 114 -10.52 -16.05 -3.16
N ARG A 115 -9.54 -15.26 -2.71
CA ARG A 115 -8.12 -15.67 -2.72
C ARG A 115 -7.85 -16.78 -1.69
N HIS A 116 -6.81 -17.59 -1.93
CA HIS A 116 -6.39 -18.64 -1.01
C HIS A 116 -5.81 -18.06 0.28
N THR A 117 -4.87 -17.13 0.11
CA THR A 117 -4.14 -16.36 1.13
C THR A 117 -4.74 -14.96 1.32
N MET A 118 -4.40 -14.34 2.43
CA MET A 118 -4.55 -12.89 2.66
C MET A 118 -3.14 -12.30 2.63
N GLU A 119 -2.80 -11.59 1.56
CA GLU A 119 -1.46 -11.03 1.33
C GLU A 119 -1.43 -9.50 1.61
N ASP A 120 -2.58 -8.85 1.59
CA ASP A 120 -2.84 -7.49 2.11
C ASP A 120 -2.37 -7.30 3.58
N ALA A 121 -1.71 -6.18 3.87
CA ALA A 121 -1.41 -5.70 5.22
C ALA A 121 -1.72 -4.20 5.36
N TRP A 122 -1.86 -3.69 6.59
CA TRP A 122 -2.15 -2.27 6.84
C TRP A 122 -1.53 -1.74 8.13
N VAL A 123 -1.50 -0.41 8.27
CA VAL A 123 -1.15 0.34 9.49
C VAL A 123 -2.20 1.41 9.75
N LEU A 124 -2.61 1.56 11.01
CA LEU A 124 -3.55 2.59 11.45
C LEU A 124 -3.02 3.18 12.78
N LEU A 125 -2.38 4.35 12.69
CA LEU A 125 -1.76 5.06 13.81
C LEU A 125 -2.26 6.51 13.84
N PRO A 126 -3.35 6.81 14.60
CA PRO A 126 -3.88 8.17 14.72
C PRO A 126 -2.89 9.12 15.42
N GLU A 127 -2.03 8.54 16.26
CA GLU A 127 -0.89 9.17 16.92
C GLU A 127 0.35 8.35 16.54
N ALA A 128 1.00 8.77 15.45
CA ALA A 128 2.16 8.08 14.85
C ALA A 128 3.50 8.73 15.22
N GLY A 129 3.49 9.86 15.90
CA GLY A 129 4.70 10.42 16.49
C GLY A 129 5.20 9.53 17.62
N LEU A 130 6.49 9.20 17.60
CA LEU A 130 7.22 8.85 18.83
C LEU A 130 7.20 10.05 19.79
N GLU A 131 7.75 9.90 21.00
CA GLU A 131 7.91 10.96 22.02
C GLU A 131 8.93 12.06 21.61
N PHE A 132 8.78 12.61 20.40
CA PHE A 132 9.55 13.74 19.93
C PHE A 132 9.17 15.01 20.71
N PRO A 133 10.15 15.80 21.17
CA PRO A 133 9.87 17.13 21.71
C PRO A 133 9.35 18.04 20.58
N GLY A 134 8.04 18.18 20.51
CA GLY A 134 7.36 19.10 19.62
C GLY A 134 5.85 18.88 19.58
N LYS A 135 5.07 19.97 19.64
CA LYS A 135 3.59 19.91 19.75
C LYS A 135 2.87 19.53 18.44
N LEU A 136 3.60 19.17 17.38
CA LEU A 136 3.05 18.92 16.05
C LEU A 136 2.46 17.50 15.96
N ARG A 137 1.12 17.41 15.91
CA ARG A 137 0.40 16.15 15.63
C ARG A 137 1.01 15.44 14.43
N CYS A 138 1.33 14.15 14.60
CA CYS A 138 1.69 13.24 13.53
C CYS A 138 0.74 12.03 13.54
N ALA A 139 0.15 11.68 12.39
CA ALA A 139 -0.66 10.48 12.20
C ALA A 139 -0.24 9.74 10.92
N HIS A 140 -0.39 8.43 10.89
CA HIS A 140 0.01 7.57 9.78
C HIS A 140 -1.01 6.48 9.49
N PHE A 141 -1.34 6.30 8.21
CA PHE A 141 -2.26 5.27 7.71
C PHE A 141 -1.67 4.65 6.45
N ALA A 142 -1.70 3.34 6.32
CA ALA A 142 -1.14 2.66 5.13
C ALA A 142 -1.85 1.35 4.79
N ILE A 143 -1.91 1.03 3.50
CA ILE A 143 -2.26 -0.29 2.98
C ILE A 143 -1.10 -0.76 2.10
N TYR A 144 -0.74 -2.04 2.24
CA TYR A 144 0.28 -2.76 1.50
C TYR A 144 -0.37 -3.95 0.83
N ASP A 145 -0.63 -3.86 -0.47
CA ASP A 145 -1.20 -4.94 -1.28
C ASP A 145 -0.07 -5.91 -1.63
N GLY A 146 -0.11 -7.13 -1.06
CA GLY A 146 0.97 -8.12 -1.16
C GLY A 146 0.78 -9.07 -2.34
N HIS A 147 1.86 -9.40 -3.06
CA HIS A 147 1.79 -10.27 -4.23
C HIS A 147 2.83 -11.40 -4.23
N GLY A 148 2.34 -12.63 -4.35
CA GLY A 148 3.17 -13.84 -4.45
C GLY A 148 3.70 -14.31 -3.09
N GLY A 149 3.10 -13.83 -2.01
CA GLY A 149 3.55 -13.94 -0.64
C GLY A 149 3.24 -12.68 0.17
N ARG A 150 3.17 -12.84 1.50
CA ARG A 150 2.81 -11.77 2.44
C ARG A 150 4.04 -11.07 3.06
N SER A 151 5.24 -11.64 2.90
CA SER A 151 6.45 -11.28 3.65
C SER A 151 6.85 -9.82 3.40
N ALA A 152 6.78 -9.38 2.14
CA ALA A 152 7.03 -7.98 1.76
C ALA A 152 6.02 -6.99 2.38
N ALA A 153 4.74 -7.34 2.42
CA ALA A 153 3.68 -6.49 2.97
C ALA A 153 3.75 -6.41 4.51
N ASP A 154 3.95 -7.53 5.20
CA ASP A 154 4.13 -7.56 6.65
C ASP A 154 5.46 -6.89 7.07
N TYR A 155 6.54 -7.02 6.30
CA TYR A 155 7.78 -6.28 6.56
C TYR A 155 7.57 -4.77 6.41
N ALA A 156 6.88 -4.32 5.36
CA ALA A 156 6.58 -2.91 5.15
C ALA A 156 5.68 -2.35 6.27
N ARG A 157 4.67 -3.10 6.72
CA ARG A 157 3.83 -2.78 7.89
C ARG A 157 4.69 -2.47 9.12
N HIS A 158 5.63 -3.34 9.47
CA HIS A 158 6.44 -3.18 10.69
C HIS A 158 7.50 -2.08 10.58
N HIS A 159 8.12 -1.88 9.40
CA HIS A 159 9.32 -1.05 9.29
C HIS A 159 9.12 0.33 8.64
N LEU A 160 8.14 0.52 7.75
CA LEU A 160 8.08 1.76 6.95
C LEU A 160 7.89 3.00 7.82
N HIS A 161 6.93 2.95 8.74
CA HIS A 161 6.63 4.07 9.62
C HIS A 161 7.83 4.43 10.51
N LEU A 162 8.46 3.43 11.16
CA LEU A 162 9.67 3.61 11.96
C LEU A 162 10.82 4.22 11.15
N ASN A 163 11.02 3.77 9.90
CA ASN A 163 12.07 4.28 9.02
C ASN A 163 11.83 5.74 8.57
N VAL A 164 10.57 6.14 8.32
CA VAL A 164 10.21 7.53 7.99
C VAL A 164 10.37 8.44 9.22
N LEU A 165 9.90 8.00 10.40
CA LEU A 165 10.07 8.73 11.66
C LEU A 165 11.56 8.92 11.98
N SER A 166 12.37 7.87 11.79
CA SER A 166 13.84 7.87 11.95
C SER A 166 14.61 8.62 10.84
N ALA A 167 13.94 9.08 9.78
CA ALA A 167 14.47 10.09 8.86
C ALA A 167 14.16 11.54 9.34
N GLY A 168 13.44 11.66 10.45
CA GLY A 168 13.06 12.88 11.14
C GLY A 168 11.70 13.42 10.69
N LEU A 169 10.67 12.62 10.94
CA LEU A 169 9.27 13.01 10.87
C LEU A 169 8.65 12.74 12.26
N PRO A 170 7.82 13.63 12.85
CA PRO A 170 7.73 15.07 12.58
C PRO A 170 8.98 15.84 13.05
N ARG A 171 9.05 17.14 12.74
CA ARG A 171 9.96 18.14 13.32
C ARG A 171 9.22 19.48 13.37
N GLU A 172 9.51 20.33 14.37
CA GLU A 172 8.71 21.55 14.63
C GLU A 172 8.71 22.56 13.47
N LEU A 173 9.88 22.82 12.87
CA LEU A 173 10.06 23.77 11.75
C LEU A 173 10.23 23.04 10.41
N MET A 174 9.34 22.08 10.12
CA MET A 174 9.47 21.20 8.95
C MET A 174 8.65 21.68 7.76
N ASP A 175 9.33 22.01 6.66
CA ASP A 175 8.66 22.28 5.38
C ASP A 175 8.23 20.99 4.66
N ILE A 176 7.34 21.13 3.67
CA ILE A 176 6.83 20.02 2.85
C ILE A 176 7.99 19.29 2.12
N LYS A 177 9.08 19.98 1.81
CA LYS A 177 10.26 19.42 1.12
C LYS A 177 11.06 18.49 2.04
N ALA A 178 11.26 18.85 3.30
CA ALA A 178 11.87 18.04 4.33
C ALA A 178 10.99 16.83 4.68
N ALA A 179 9.66 17.02 4.80
CA ALA A 179 8.72 15.92 4.99
C ALA A 179 8.77 14.91 3.83
N LYS A 180 8.73 15.38 2.57
CA LYS A 180 8.90 14.51 1.39
C LYS A 180 10.26 13.82 1.36
N LYS A 181 11.35 14.49 1.77
CA LYS A 181 12.68 13.86 1.89
C LYS A 181 12.72 12.75 2.95
N ALA A 182 12.08 12.95 4.10
CA ALA A 182 12.00 11.93 5.16
C ALA A 182 11.20 10.70 4.69
N ILE A 183 10.08 10.91 3.98
CA ILE A 183 9.30 9.83 3.37
C ILE A 183 10.13 9.08 2.33
N LEU A 184 10.80 9.78 1.39
CA LEU A 184 11.66 9.14 0.38
C LEU A 184 12.78 8.29 1.00
N GLU A 185 13.43 8.78 2.05
CA GLU A 185 14.48 8.04 2.78
C GLU A 185 13.91 6.84 3.55
N GLY A 186 12.71 6.97 4.15
CA GLY A 186 12.06 5.87 4.85
C GLY A 186 11.63 4.74 3.91
N PHE A 187 11.09 5.06 2.73
CA PHE A 187 10.84 4.08 1.66
C PHE A 187 12.16 3.42 1.21
N ARG A 188 13.24 4.20 1.00
CA ARG A 188 14.55 3.67 0.60
C ARG A 188 15.13 2.68 1.60
N ARG A 189 15.12 3.02 2.90
CA ARG A 189 15.60 2.13 3.99
C ARG A 189 14.76 0.86 4.10
N THR A 190 13.45 0.97 3.95
CA THR A 190 12.52 -0.16 4.06
C THR A 190 12.73 -1.16 2.93
N ASP A 191 12.90 -0.68 1.69
CA ASP A 191 13.20 -1.54 0.55
C ASP A 191 14.60 -2.15 0.64
N GLU A 192 15.60 -1.39 1.11
CA GLU A 192 16.98 -1.88 1.31
C GLU A 192 17.05 -3.00 2.36
N GLY A 193 16.41 -2.83 3.53
CA GLY A 193 16.33 -3.87 4.55
C GLY A 193 15.51 -5.09 4.11
N LEU A 194 14.36 -4.86 3.46
CA LEU A 194 13.57 -5.95 2.90
C LEU A 194 14.35 -6.76 1.86
N LEU A 195 15.13 -6.10 0.98
CA LEU A 195 15.94 -6.80 -0.02
C LEU A 195 17.07 -7.65 0.61
N GLN A 196 17.52 -7.33 1.82
CA GLN A 196 18.43 -8.16 2.62
C GLN A 196 17.70 -9.35 3.25
N GLU A 197 16.56 -9.13 3.92
CA GLU A 197 15.76 -10.22 4.49
C GLU A 197 15.22 -11.19 3.42
N SER A 198 14.70 -10.67 2.30
CA SER A 198 14.33 -11.47 1.13
C SER A 198 15.53 -12.25 0.57
N ALA A 199 16.77 -11.80 0.75
CA ALA A 199 17.94 -12.57 0.34
C ALA A 199 18.24 -13.74 1.28
N THR A 200 18.18 -13.51 2.59
CA THR A 200 18.41 -14.53 3.62
C THR A 200 17.27 -15.56 3.69
N GLY A 201 16.02 -15.10 3.77
CA GLY A 201 14.81 -15.93 3.83
C GLY A 201 14.36 -16.49 2.48
N GLY A 202 15.06 -16.17 1.39
CA GLY A 202 14.77 -16.68 0.04
C GLY A 202 13.59 -16.03 -0.68
N TRP A 203 12.91 -15.05 -0.07
CA TRP A 203 11.67 -14.45 -0.58
C TRP A 203 11.83 -13.82 -1.98
N GLN A 204 10.71 -13.82 -2.71
CA GLN A 204 10.55 -13.29 -4.07
C GLN A 204 9.23 -12.54 -4.24
N ASP A 205 8.48 -12.36 -3.16
CA ASP A 205 7.24 -11.60 -3.11
C ASP A 205 7.52 -10.08 -3.16
N GLY A 206 6.47 -9.32 -3.41
CA GLY A 206 6.51 -7.87 -3.35
C GLY A 206 5.26 -7.31 -2.70
N ALA A 207 5.24 -5.99 -2.53
CA ALA A 207 4.06 -5.29 -2.07
C ALA A 207 3.94 -3.90 -2.70
N THR A 208 2.73 -3.51 -3.07
CA THR A 208 2.41 -2.09 -3.29
C THR A 208 2.41 -1.36 -1.94
N ALA A 209 2.32 -0.04 -1.95
CA ALA A 209 2.04 0.72 -0.74
C ALA A 209 1.36 2.04 -1.09
N VAL A 210 0.16 2.26 -0.55
CA VAL A 210 -0.44 3.59 -0.41
C VAL A 210 -0.39 3.98 1.05
N CYS A 211 0.26 5.11 1.36
CA CYS A 211 0.29 5.62 2.73
C CYS A 211 0.06 7.13 2.83
N VAL A 212 -0.59 7.51 3.92
CA VAL A 212 -0.88 8.88 4.33
C VAL A 212 -0.07 9.23 5.57
N TRP A 213 0.43 10.46 5.61
CA TRP A 213 0.96 11.12 6.79
C TRP A 213 0.19 12.43 7.00
N LEU A 214 -0.36 12.66 8.19
CA LEU A 214 -0.88 13.96 8.60
C LEU A 214 0.10 14.62 9.56
N LEU A 215 0.46 15.87 9.30
CA LEU A 215 1.46 16.64 10.04
C LEU A 215 0.85 18.01 10.36
N GLY A 216 0.31 18.18 11.57
CA GLY A 216 -0.56 19.31 11.88
C GLY A 216 -1.81 19.29 10.97
N GLN A 217 -1.87 20.20 10.01
CA GLN A 217 -2.93 20.28 8.98
C GLN A 217 -2.48 19.76 7.60
N THR A 218 -1.18 19.57 7.37
CA THR A 218 -0.61 19.10 6.11
C THR A 218 -0.80 17.60 5.95
N VAL A 219 -1.50 17.18 4.90
CA VAL A 219 -1.54 15.78 4.44
C VAL A 219 -0.43 15.57 3.40
N LEU A 220 0.34 14.49 3.54
CA LEU A 220 1.17 13.92 2.48
C LEU A 220 0.69 12.52 2.15
N VAL A 221 0.59 12.21 0.86
CA VAL A 221 0.18 10.89 0.35
C VAL A 221 1.29 10.35 -0.55
N ALA A 222 1.86 9.22 -0.19
CA ALA A 222 2.93 8.55 -0.93
C ALA A 222 2.43 7.21 -1.49
N ASN A 223 2.72 6.94 -2.77
CA ASN A 223 2.24 5.75 -3.47
C ASN A 223 3.34 5.02 -4.27
N ILE A 224 3.37 3.69 -4.16
CA ILE A 224 3.97 2.76 -5.13
C ILE A 224 2.95 1.67 -5.45
N GLY A 225 2.93 1.21 -6.71
CA GLY A 225 1.89 0.31 -7.22
C GLY A 225 0.59 1.04 -7.59
N ASP A 226 -0.52 0.31 -7.60
CA ASP A 226 -1.82 0.71 -8.16
C ASP A 226 -2.98 0.83 -7.14
N ALA A 227 -2.71 0.53 -5.87
CA ALA A 227 -3.53 0.97 -4.73
C ALA A 227 -3.81 2.50 -4.77
N LYS A 228 -4.92 2.94 -4.16
CA LYS A 228 -5.34 4.35 -4.22
C LYS A 228 -5.71 4.95 -2.88
N ALA A 229 -5.54 6.27 -2.82
CA ALA A 229 -6.20 7.15 -1.87
C ALA A 229 -7.09 8.14 -2.62
N VAL A 230 -8.35 8.25 -2.20
CA VAL A 230 -9.37 9.16 -2.73
C VAL A 230 -9.83 10.09 -1.62
N LEU A 231 -9.81 11.40 -1.88
CA LEU A 231 -10.28 12.45 -0.97
C LEU A 231 -11.71 12.85 -1.32
N ALA A 232 -12.59 12.89 -0.33
CA ALA A 232 -13.92 13.48 -0.44
C ALA A 232 -13.85 14.97 -0.06
N ARG A 233 -13.95 15.84 -1.07
CA ARG A 233 -13.90 17.30 -0.94
C ARG A 233 -15.24 17.91 -1.35
N SER A 234 -15.87 18.72 -0.51
CA SER A 234 -17.05 19.48 -0.95
C SER A 234 -16.67 20.51 -2.01
N SER A 235 -17.54 20.73 -3.00
CA SER A 235 -17.38 21.89 -3.89
C SER A 235 -17.37 23.18 -3.08
N SER A 236 -16.57 24.17 -3.52
CA SER A 236 -16.86 25.57 -3.16
C SER A 236 -18.34 25.84 -3.47
N ALA A 237 -19.07 26.45 -2.53
CA ALA A 237 -20.51 26.59 -2.65
C ALA A 237 -20.89 27.39 -3.90
N ASN A 238 -21.86 26.89 -4.65
CA ASN A 238 -22.61 27.74 -5.57
C ASN A 238 -23.46 28.70 -4.72
N GLU A 239 -23.65 29.93 -5.19
CA GLU A 239 -24.31 31.00 -4.41
C GLU A 239 -25.79 30.68 -4.09
N ASP A 240 -26.40 29.75 -4.83
CA ASP A 240 -27.80 29.31 -4.71
C ASP A 240 -28.10 28.41 -3.49
N GLY A 241 -27.14 28.19 -2.58
CA GLY A 241 -27.31 27.48 -1.29
C GLY A 241 -27.71 25.99 -1.37
N THR A 242 -27.86 25.44 -2.58
CA THR A 242 -28.55 24.16 -2.80
C THR A 242 -27.57 22.99 -2.92
N SER A 243 -27.46 22.22 -1.83
CA SER A 243 -26.74 20.95 -1.70
C SER A 243 -25.20 21.00 -1.84
N CYS A 244 -24.50 20.85 -0.71
CA CYS A 244 -23.07 20.53 -0.71
C CYS A 244 -22.83 19.07 -1.16
N THR A 245 -22.64 18.90 -2.46
CA THR A 245 -22.17 17.62 -3.04
C THR A 245 -20.67 17.43 -2.78
N LEU A 246 -20.27 16.20 -2.46
CA LEU A 246 -18.86 15.84 -2.33
C LEU A 246 -18.31 15.41 -3.69
N LYS A 247 -17.10 15.85 -4.01
CA LYS A 247 -16.35 15.45 -5.19
C LYS A 247 -15.23 14.52 -4.76
N SER A 248 -15.15 13.34 -5.37
CA SER A 248 -14.02 12.43 -5.23
C SER A 248 -12.80 12.97 -5.98
N ILE A 249 -11.68 13.14 -5.29
CA ILE A 249 -10.40 13.51 -5.89
C ILE A 249 -9.42 12.37 -5.64
N VAL A 250 -9.02 11.67 -6.71
CA VAL A 250 -7.97 10.64 -6.63
C VAL A 250 -6.64 11.35 -6.40
N ILE A 251 -5.99 11.08 -5.25
CA ILE A 251 -4.74 11.74 -4.86
C ILE A 251 -3.51 10.98 -5.38
N THR A 252 -3.60 9.65 -5.49
CA THR A 252 -2.49 8.82 -5.99
C THR A 252 -2.50 8.71 -7.51
N ARG A 253 -1.32 8.40 -8.06
CA ARG A 253 -1.16 7.89 -9.42
C ARG A 253 -0.85 6.41 -9.36
N GLU A 254 -1.49 5.61 -10.20
CA GLU A 254 -1.16 4.20 -10.40
C GLU A 254 0.22 4.03 -11.04
N HIS A 255 0.90 2.94 -10.70
CA HIS A 255 2.20 2.56 -11.25
C HIS A 255 2.12 1.19 -11.95
N LYS A 256 1.41 1.10 -13.08
CA LYS A 256 1.37 -0.10 -13.92
C LYS A 256 2.49 -0.08 -14.97
N ALA A 257 3.12 -1.24 -15.20
CA ALA A 257 4.29 -1.41 -16.06
C ALA A 257 4.05 -0.97 -17.53
N ILE A 258 2.81 -1.05 -18.01
CA ILE A 258 2.43 -0.61 -19.36
C ILE A 258 2.46 0.92 -19.56
N PHE A 259 2.36 1.73 -18.49
CA PHE A 259 2.24 3.18 -18.60
C PHE A 259 3.52 3.85 -19.14
N PRO A 260 3.43 4.90 -19.99
CA PRO A 260 4.58 5.38 -20.77
C PRO A 260 5.84 5.75 -19.98
N GLN A 261 5.71 6.44 -18.84
CA GLN A 261 6.85 6.85 -18.00
C GLN A 261 7.51 5.64 -17.30
N GLU A 262 6.68 4.72 -16.82
CA GLU A 262 7.12 3.49 -16.14
C GLU A 262 7.75 2.51 -17.14
N ARG A 263 7.11 2.34 -18.31
CA ARG A 263 7.60 1.55 -19.44
C ARG A 263 8.96 2.04 -19.94
N ALA A 264 9.14 3.35 -20.12
CA ALA A 264 10.42 3.92 -20.52
C ALA A 264 11.52 3.66 -19.49
N ARG A 265 11.19 3.74 -18.19
CA ARG A 265 12.11 3.43 -17.08
C ARG A 265 12.50 1.95 -17.05
N ILE A 266 11.54 1.05 -17.25
CA ILE A 266 11.73 -0.41 -17.32
C ILE A 266 12.60 -0.79 -18.52
N GLN A 267 12.27 -0.29 -19.72
CA GLN A 267 13.03 -0.57 -20.94
C GLN A 267 14.46 -0.01 -20.87
N LYS A 268 14.66 1.17 -20.28
CA LYS A 268 16.01 1.73 -20.03
C LYS A 268 16.84 0.86 -19.06
N ALA A 269 16.20 0.12 -18.16
CA ALA A 269 16.83 -0.84 -17.27
C ALA A 269 16.97 -2.26 -17.89
N GLY A 270 16.69 -2.44 -19.18
CA GLY A 270 16.77 -3.74 -19.86
C GLY A 270 15.59 -4.68 -19.56
N GLY A 271 14.53 -4.20 -18.91
CA GLY A 271 13.30 -4.96 -18.71
C GLY A 271 12.41 -4.97 -19.96
N SER A 272 11.77 -6.10 -20.23
CA SER A 272 10.72 -6.20 -21.25
C SER A 272 9.33 -6.07 -20.61
N ILE A 273 8.35 -5.62 -21.41
CA ILE A 273 6.93 -5.58 -21.06
C ILE A 273 6.17 -6.31 -22.17
N GLY A 274 5.41 -7.33 -21.80
CA GLY A 274 4.65 -8.16 -22.74
C GLY A 274 3.45 -7.45 -23.35
N SER A 275 2.83 -8.08 -24.35
CA SER A 275 1.53 -7.66 -24.90
C SER A 275 0.41 -7.68 -23.86
N ASN A 276 0.54 -8.49 -22.81
CA ASN A 276 -0.31 -8.51 -21.61
C ASN A 276 -0.05 -7.35 -20.63
N GLY A 277 0.80 -6.38 -20.98
CA GLY A 277 1.14 -5.22 -20.14
C GLY A 277 2.10 -5.50 -18.98
N ARG A 278 2.55 -6.75 -18.79
CA ARG A 278 3.31 -7.18 -17.61
C ARG A 278 4.83 -7.20 -17.83
N LEU A 279 5.57 -6.70 -16.85
CA LEU A 279 7.03 -6.72 -16.78
C LEU A 279 7.53 -8.17 -16.74
N GLN A 280 8.44 -8.51 -17.66
CA GLN A 280 8.92 -9.87 -17.93
C GLN A 280 7.78 -10.91 -18.01
N GLY A 281 6.59 -10.49 -18.48
CA GLY A 281 5.37 -11.30 -18.56
C GLY A 281 4.68 -11.62 -17.22
N ARG A 282 5.28 -11.28 -16.07
CA ARG A 282 4.83 -11.70 -14.72
C ARG A 282 4.15 -10.59 -13.93
N LEU A 283 4.85 -9.48 -13.69
CA LEU A 283 4.43 -8.43 -12.75
C LEU A 283 3.65 -7.31 -13.46
N GLU A 284 2.51 -6.88 -12.93
CA GLU A 284 1.72 -5.80 -13.52
C GLU A 284 2.12 -4.41 -13.03
N VAL A 285 2.49 -4.28 -11.76
CA VAL A 285 3.03 -3.03 -11.19
C VAL A 285 4.47 -2.79 -11.64
N SER A 286 4.86 -1.52 -11.70
CA SER A 286 6.21 -1.05 -12.01
C SER A 286 6.99 -0.58 -10.78
N ARG A 287 6.29 -0.36 -9.65
CA ARG A 287 6.86 0.10 -8.39
C ARG A 287 6.26 -0.69 -7.24
N ALA A 288 7.12 -1.20 -6.38
CA ALA A 288 6.79 -2.07 -5.25
C ALA A 288 7.98 -2.19 -4.29
N PHE A 289 7.69 -2.51 -3.03
CA PHE A 289 8.64 -3.12 -2.09
C PHE A 289 8.89 -4.58 -2.47
N GLY A 290 10.03 -5.17 -2.08
CA GLY A 290 10.32 -6.59 -2.32
C GLY A 290 10.77 -6.83 -3.76
N ASP A 291 10.10 -7.70 -4.52
CA ASP A 291 10.30 -7.89 -5.98
C ASP A 291 11.77 -8.04 -6.41
N ARG A 292 12.59 -8.70 -5.58
CA ARG A 292 14.06 -8.72 -5.65
C ARG A 292 14.60 -9.09 -7.04
N GLN A 293 13.97 -10.07 -7.70
CA GLN A 293 14.28 -10.50 -9.07
C GLN A 293 14.07 -9.41 -10.14
N PHE A 294 13.17 -8.44 -9.91
CA PHE A 294 12.78 -7.43 -10.89
C PHE A 294 13.42 -6.05 -10.69
N LYS A 295 14.03 -5.76 -9.51
CA LYS A 295 14.72 -4.47 -9.26
C LYS A 295 15.77 -4.15 -10.32
N LYS A 296 16.56 -5.15 -10.74
CA LYS A 296 17.60 -5.02 -11.78
C LYS A 296 17.05 -4.69 -13.18
N VAL A 297 15.76 -4.94 -13.43
CA VAL A 297 15.08 -4.68 -14.72
C VAL A 297 14.00 -3.61 -14.60
N GLY A 298 14.11 -2.73 -13.60
CA GLY A 298 13.31 -1.52 -13.51
C GLY A 298 12.06 -1.61 -12.63
N VAL A 299 12.02 -2.43 -11.59
CA VAL A 299 11.14 -2.17 -10.42
C VAL A 299 11.87 -1.27 -9.41
N ILE A 300 11.16 -0.32 -8.78
CA ILE A 300 11.69 0.55 -7.71
C ILE A 300 10.67 0.71 -6.58
N ALA A 301 11.14 1.02 -5.36
CA ALA A 301 10.28 1.44 -4.26
C ALA A 301 10.22 2.97 -4.07
N THR A 302 10.59 3.78 -5.08
CA THR A 302 10.50 5.24 -4.98
C THR A 302 9.04 5.72 -5.14
N PRO A 303 8.41 6.31 -4.11
CA PRO A 303 7.02 6.75 -4.20
C PRO A 303 6.85 8.03 -5.01
N ASP A 304 5.72 8.15 -5.70
CA ASP A 304 5.14 9.46 -6.04
C ASP A 304 4.54 10.05 -4.74
N ILE A 305 4.87 11.30 -4.39
CA ILE A 305 4.37 11.95 -3.15
C ILE A 305 3.60 13.24 -3.44
N GLN A 306 2.29 13.20 -3.24
CA GLN A 306 1.40 14.37 -3.26
C GLN A 306 1.23 14.97 -1.86
N SER A 307 0.74 16.20 -1.78
CA SER A 307 0.56 16.93 -0.52
C SER A 307 -0.50 18.02 -0.64
N PHE A 308 -1.33 18.20 0.39
CA PHE A 308 -2.37 19.24 0.48
C PHE A 308 -2.67 19.60 1.94
N GLU A 309 -3.19 20.81 2.19
CA GLU A 309 -3.65 21.24 3.51
C GLU A 309 -5.12 20.89 3.75
N LEU A 310 -5.48 20.57 5.01
CA LEU A 310 -6.87 20.33 5.42
C LEU A 310 -7.63 21.63 5.69
N THR A 311 -8.47 22.03 4.74
CA THR A 311 -9.50 23.08 4.90
C THR A 311 -10.85 22.46 5.29
N GLU A 312 -11.83 23.28 5.69
CA GLU A 312 -13.21 22.86 6.02
C GLU A 312 -13.87 21.98 4.96
N ARG A 313 -13.44 22.10 3.69
CA ARG A 313 -13.99 21.33 2.57
C ARG A 313 -13.53 19.87 2.54
N GLU A 314 -12.56 19.48 3.34
CA GLU A 314 -12.06 18.11 3.43
C GLU A 314 -12.83 17.35 4.50
N HIS A 315 -13.64 16.38 4.07
CA HIS A 315 -14.54 15.61 4.96
C HIS A 315 -13.94 14.26 5.35
N PHE A 316 -13.45 13.49 4.38
CA PHE A 316 -12.80 12.19 4.63
C PHE A 316 -11.90 11.75 3.46
N MET A 317 -11.07 10.74 3.72
CA MET A 317 -10.33 9.98 2.71
C MET A 317 -10.69 8.49 2.77
N ILE A 318 -10.63 7.83 1.63
CA ILE A 318 -10.69 6.37 1.49
C ILE A 318 -9.35 5.91 0.91
N LEU A 319 -8.65 5.00 1.60
CA LEU A 319 -7.55 4.22 1.04
C LEU A 319 -8.07 2.82 0.68
N GLY A 320 -7.54 2.21 -0.37
CA GLY A 320 -7.83 0.82 -0.71
C GLY A 320 -6.77 0.17 -1.61
N CYS A 321 -6.64 -1.16 -1.49
CA CYS A 321 -5.91 -2.02 -2.43
C CYS A 321 -6.63 -2.14 -3.78
N ASP A 322 -6.05 -2.85 -4.76
CA ASP A 322 -6.65 -2.96 -6.09
C ASP A 322 -8.01 -3.68 -6.07
N GLY A 323 -8.20 -4.64 -5.14
CA GLY A 323 -9.47 -5.34 -4.94
C GLY A 323 -10.64 -4.45 -4.51
N LEU A 324 -10.40 -3.29 -3.89
CA LEU A 324 -11.46 -2.29 -3.70
C LEU A 324 -11.75 -1.55 -5.02
N TRP A 325 -10.70 -0.97 -5.62
CA TRP A 325 -10.84 -0.05 -6.74
C TRP A 325 -11.14 -0.72 -8.09
N GLY A 326 -10.99 -2.04 -8.19
CA GLY A 326 -11.44 -2.85 -9.31
C GLY A 326 -12.96 -3.04 -9.36
N VAL A 327 -13.68 -2.76 -8.27
CA VAL A 327 -15.16 -2.86 -8.19
C VAL A 327 -15.86 -1.58 -7.72
N PHE A 328 -15.11 -0.56 -7.31
CA PHE A 328 -15.62 0.77 -6.91
C PHE A 328 -15.02 1.89 -7.76
N GLY A 329 -15.88 2.70 -8.36
CA GLY A 329 -15.48 4.00 -8.91
C GLY A 329 -15.17 5.00 -7.78
N PRO A 330 -14.26 5.98 -7.96
CA PRO A 330 -13.93 6.96 -6.92
C PRO A 330 -15.13 7.77 -6.41
N SER A 331 -16.04 8.21 -7.28
CA SER A 331 -17.25 8.95 -6.89
C SER A 331 -18.20 8.07 -6.10
N ASP A 332 -18.47 6.88 -6.62
CA ASP A 332 -19.37 5.86 -6.08
C ASP A 332 -18.92 5.38 -4.67
N ALA A 333 -17.62 5.21 -4.45
CA ALA A 333 -17.07 4.95 -3.12
C ALA A 333 -17.27 6.13 -2.16
N VAL A 334 -17.11 7.37 -2.64
CA VAL A 334 -17.35 8.59 -1.84
C VAL A 334 -18.84 8.73 -1.50
N ASP A 335 -19.75 8.56 -2.46
CA ASP A 335 -21.20 8.63 -2.24
C ASP A 335 -21.68 7.54 -1.26
N PHE A 336 -21.13 6.32 -1.38
CA PHE A 336 -21.41 5.20 -0.48
C PHE A 336 -20.94 5.44 0.97
N VAL A 337 -19.78 6.09 1.15
CA VAL A 337 -19.25 6.44 2.49
C VAL A 337 -19.97 7.65 3.07
N ASP A 338 -20.15 8.72 2.28
CA ASP A 338 -20.82 9.96 2.67
C ASP A 338 -22.26 9.72 3.15
N LYS A 339 -23.03 8.94 2.38
CA LYS A 339 -24.40 8.55 2.77
C LYS A 339 -24.42 7.92 4.16
N GLN A 340 -23.51 7.00 4.44
CA GLN A 340 -23.52 6.23 5.70
C GLN A 340 -23.02 7.04 6.90
N LEU A 341 -22.07 7.97 6.68
CA LEU A 341 -21.68 8.95 7.69
C LEU A 341 -22.83 9.92 8.00
N LYS A 342 -23.66 10.26 7.00
CA LYS A 342 -24.90 11.05 7.17
C LYS A 342 -26.02 10.24 7.86
N ASP A 343 -26.11 8.94 7.61
CA ASP A 343 -26.98 7.99 8.33
C ASP A 343 -26.50 7.75 9.79
N GLY A 344 -25.44 8.42 10.26
CA GLY A 344 -24.97 8.39 11.65
C GLY A 344 -24.13 7.16 12.03
N LEU A 345 -23.64 6.39 11.06
CA LEU A 345 -22.83 5.20 11.30
C LEU A 345 -21.39 5.58 11.69
N SER A 346 -20.82 4.87 12.66
CA SER A 346 -19.41 5.03 13.05
C SER A 346 -18.47 4.61 11.93
N VAL A 347 -17.25 5.14 11.90
CA VAL A 347 -16.29 4.84 10.82
C VAL A 347 -15.99 3.33 10.74
N THR A 348 -16.02 2.60 11.87
CA THR A 348 -15.98 1.12 11.95
C THR A 348 -17.14 0.40 11.28
N ALA A 349 -18.35 0.97 11.32
CA ALA A 349 -19.48 0.41 10.60
C ALA A 349 -19.38 0.70 9.09
N VAL A 350 -18.84 1.86 8.72
CA VAL A 350 -18.70 2.28 7.32
C VAL A 350 -17.57 1.53 6.61
N SER A 351 -16.38 1.40 7.21
CA SER A 351 -15.24 0.61 6.68
C SER A 351 -15.66 -0.84 6.37
N ARG A 352 -16.30 -1.50 7.35
CA ARG A 352 -16.71 -2.91 7.27
C ARG A 352 -17.88 -3.14 6.30
N ARG A 353 -18.70 -2.12 6.05
CA ARG A 353 -19.73 -2.16 4.99
C ARG A 353 -19.15 -1.91 3.60
N LEU A 354 -18.16 -1.01 3.45
CA LEU A 354 -17.48 -0.74 2.17
C LEU A 354 -16.77 -1.99 1.63
N VAL A 355 -16.02 -2.70 2.47
CA VAL A 355 -15.37 -3.96 2.08
C VAL A 355 -16.38 -5.09 1.84
N ARG A 356 -17.45 -5.17 2.65
CA ARG A 356 -18.52 -6.16 2.43
C ARG A 356 -19.23 -5.94 1.09
N GLU A 357 -19.57 -4.70 0.76
CA GLU A 357 -20.19 -4.31 -0.51
C GLU A 357 -19.28 -4.70 -1.69
N ALA A 358 -17.98 -4.39 -1.60
CA ALA A 358 -16.98 -4.77 -2.60
C ALA A 358 -16.91 -6.29 -2.83
N VAL A 359 -16.80 -7.09 -1.77
CA VAL A 359 -16.59 -8.54 -1.88
C VAL A 359 -17.87 -9.33 -2.14
N ARG A 360 -19.00 -8.96 -1.52
CA ARG A 360 -20.24 -9.77 -1.54
C ARG A 360 -21.18 -9.36 -2.66
N GLU A 361 -21.54 -8.08 -2.72
CA GLU A 361 -22.54 -7.59 -3.68
C GLU A 361 -21.90 -7.31 -5.04
N ARG A 362 -20.73 -6.65 -5.05
CA ARG A 362 -19.95 -6.31 -6.25
C ARG A 362 -18.96 -7.39 -6.68
N ARG A 363 -18.84 -8.46 -5.89
CA ARG A 363 -18.13 -9.71 -6.23
C ARG A 363 -16.65 -9.53 -6.58
N CYS A 364 -15.95 -8.67 -5.83
CA CYS A 364 -14.49 -8.65 -5.83
C CYS A 364 -13.95 -10.06 -5.55
N LYS A 365 -12.97 -10.47 -6.37
CA LYS A 365 -12.36 -11.81 -6.32
C LYS A 365 -11.01 -11.82 -5.59
N ASP A 366 -10.58 -10.64 -5.15
CA ASP A 366 -9.27 -10.38 -4.60
C ASP A 366 -9.27 -10.29 -3.08
N ASN A 367 -8.10 -10.02 -2.49
CA ASN A 367 -8.06 -9.43 -1.16
C ASN A 367 -8.63 -8.00 -1.23
N CYS A 368 -9.41 -7.59 -0.23
CA CYS A 368 -10.07 -6.30 -0.24
C CYS A 368 -9.91 -5.62 1.13
N THR A 369 -8.93 -4.74 1.23
CA THR A 369 -8.67 -3.87 2.38
C THR A 369 -9.04 -2.42 2.07
N ALA A 370 -9.70 -1.75 3.01
CA ALA A 370 -10.01 -0.34 2.92
C ALA A 370 -9.86 0.37 4.28
N ILE A 371 -9.23 1.55 4.29
CA ILE A 371 -9.17 2.45 5.45
C ILE A 371 -10.04 3.67 5.14
N VAL A 372 -10.97 4.00 6.03
CA VAL A 372 -11.73 5.25 5.97
C VAL A 372 -11.19 6.19 7.05
N ILE A 373 -10.84 7.42 6.68
CA ILE A 373 -10.22 8.44 7.54
C ILE A 373 -11.11 9.69 7.50
N VAL A 374 -11.85 9.98 8.56
CA VAL A 374 -12.77 11.13 8.64
C VAL A 374 -12.13 12.29 9.40
N PHE A 375 -12.24 13.48 8.81
CA PHE A 375 -11.77 14.73 9.39
C PHE A 375 -12.93 15.43 10.10
N ARG A 376 -13.12 15.10 11.39
CA ARG A 376 -14.07 15.81 12.26
C ARG A 376 -13.49 17.18 12.61
N ARG A 377 -14.34 18.16 12.94
CA ARG A 377 -13.97 19.44 13.56
C ARG A 377 -14.94 19.70 14.71
N ASN A 378 -14.51 20.47 15.71
CA ASN A 378 -15.45 21.07 16.65
C ASN A 378 -16.35 22.07 15.90
N LYS A 379 -17.51 22.36 16.48
CA LYS A 379 -18.47 23.40 16.07
C LYS A 379 -18.75 24.31 17.26
#